data_AF-A0A0T0M7U2-F1
#
_entry.id   AF-A0A0T0M7U2-F1
#
_cell.length_a   1.000
_cell.length_b   1.000
_cell.length_c   1.000
_cell.angle_alpha   90.00
_cell.angle_beta   90.00
_cell.angle_gamma   90.00
#
_symmetry.space_group_name_H-M   'P 1'
#
loop_
_entity.id
_entity.type
_entity.pdbx_description
1 polymer ?
#
loop_
_entity_poly.entity_id
_entity_poly.type
_entity_poly.pdbx_seq_one_letter_code
_entity_poly.pdbx_strand_id
1 'polypeptide(L)'
;MQNKLHFLTFLLFSIILSAQTLHIYGGSSHDEYLGCLNCDSYDKNSIWNNYGTYGNSYNTKSIWNSYGTYGNEYSSYSPWNNYASNPPIVVDKNGNFYGYLTVNSYKSQRANSSLASLLYEYHELIKKDVSGWYNKIFK
;
A
#
# COMPACT_ATOMS: atom_id res chain seq x y z
N MET A 1 60.01 12.73 -28.31
CA MET A 1 59.12 11.70 -27.75
C MET A 1 58.22 12.39 -26.71
N GLN A 2 56.95 12.64 -27.05
CA GLN A 2 55.97 13.23 -26.13
C GLN A 2 54.95 12.15 -25.75
N ASN A 3 54.97 11.74 -24.48
CA ASN A 3 53.97 10.82 -23.92
C ASN A 3 52.72 11.63 -23.53
N LYS A 4 51.62 11.42 -24.24
CA LYS A 4 50.30 11.94 -23.85
C LYS A 4 49.69 11.02 -22.79
N LEU A 5 49.59 11.50 -21.56
CA LEU A 5 48.85 10.84 -20.48
C LEU A 5 47.38 11.26 -20.58
N HIS A 6 46.49 10.35 -21.00
CA HIS A 6 45.05 10.57 -20.97
C HIS A 6 44.49 10.21 -19.60
N PHE A 7 44.03 11.22 -18.86
CA PHE A 7 43.37 11.05 -17.56
C PHE A 7 41.90 10.70 -17.80
N LEU A 8 41.55 9.42 -17.70
CA LEU A 8 40.16 8.96 -17.77
C LEU A 8 39.52 9.13 -16.39
N THR A 9 38.71 10.18 -16.21
CA THR A 9 37.95 10.40 -14.98
C THR A 9 36.69 9.55 -14.99
N PHE A 10 36.67 8.51 -14.17
CA PHE A 10 35.48 7.69 -13.93
C PHE A 10 34.56 8.41 -12.93
N LEU A 11 33.46 8.98 -13.42
CA LEU A 11 32.44 9.62 -12.58
C LEU A 11 31.52 8.53 -12.02
N LEU A 12 31.76 8.13 -10.77
CA LEU A 12 30.90 7.18 -10.04
C LEU A 12 29.59 7.88 -9.66
N PHE A 13 28.54 7.71 -10.46
CA PHE A 13 27.20 8.13 -10.09
C PHE A 13 26.63 7.11 -9.10
N SER A 14 26.57 7.47 -7.82
CA SER A 14 25.92 6.65 -6.81
C SER A 14 24.41 6.65 -7.06
N ILE A 15 23.88 5.54 -7.58
CA ILE A 15 22.43 5.36 -7.76
C ILE A 15 21.85 5.11 -6.36
N ILE A 16 21.13 6.09 -5.81
CA ILE A 16 20.37 5.90 -4.57
C ILE A 16 19.11 5.12 -4.92
N LEU A 17 19.10 3.82 -4.66
CA LEU A 17 17.91 2.98 -4.82
C LEU A 17 16.98 3.22 -3.61
N SER A 18 15.98 4.08 -3.78
CA SER A 18 14.90 4.26 -2.79
C SER A 18 13.81 3.24 -3.06
N ALA A 19 13.34 2.54 -2.01
CA ALA A 19 12.19 1.67 -2.12
C ALA A 19 10.94 2.48 -2.50
N GLN A 20 10.22 2.03 -3.52
CA GLN A 20 9.01 2.69 -3.99
C GLN A 20 7.94 2.66 -2.90
N THR A 21 7.51 3.82 -2.41
CA THR A 21 6.39 3.93 -1.48
C THR A 21 5.07 3.82 -2.23
N LEU A 22 4.16 3.01 -1.69
CA LEU A 22 2.83 2.75 -2.25
C LEU A 22 1.76 3.27 -1.29
N HIS A 23 0.76 3.90 -1.87
CA HIS A 23 -0.33 4.59 -1.20
C HIS A 23 -1.67 4.06 -1.67
N ILE A 24 -2.66 4.09 -0.78
CA ILE A 24 -4.02 3.61 -1.05
C ILE A 24 -4.94 4.83 -1.12
N TYR A 25 -5.76 4.89 -2.16
CA TYR A 25 -6.81 5.89 -2.30
C TYR A 25 -8.16 5.24 -2.60
N GLY A 26 -9.24 5.73 -1.98
CA GLY A 26 -10.60 5.25 -2.16
C GLY A 26 -11.58 6.38 -2.48
N GLY A 27 -12.87 6.08 -2.36
CA GLY A 27 -13.94 6.99 -2.74
C GLY A 27 -14.34 6.81 -4.20
N SER A 28 -15.42 7.47 -4.63
CA SER A 28 -15.90 7.36 -6.00
C SER A 28 -14.94 7.91 -7.05
N SER A 29 -14.10 8.88 -6.66
CA SER A 29 -13.11 9.53 -7.52
C SER A 29 -11.67 9.12 -7.21
N HIS A 30 -11.46 8.18 -6.28
CA HIS A 30 -10.13 7.77 -5.80
C HIS A 30 -9.27 8.93 -5.27
N ASP A 31 -9.90 9.90 -4.61
CA ASP A 31 -9.28 11.09 -4.02
C ASP A 31 -9.16 11.02 -2.49
N GLU A 32 -9.79 10.03 -1.85
CA GLU A 32 -9.69 9.85 -0.41
C GLU A 32 -8.48 9.01 -0.02
N TYR A 33 -7.52 9.63 0.64
CA TYR A 33 -6.33 8.94 1.12
C TYR A 33 -6.67 7.96 2.25
N LEU A 34 -6.25 6.69 2.07
CA LEU A 34 -6.51 5.57 2.99
C LEU A 34 -5.24 4.98 3.61
N GLY A 35 -4.08 5.59 3.36
CA GLY A 35 -2.83 5.26 4.02
C GLY A 35 -1.74 4.73 3.10
N CYS A 36 -0.57 4.50 3.70
CA CYS A 36 0.61 3.96 3.05
C CYS A 36 0.65 2.45 3.24
N LEU A 37 0.70 1.72 2.11
CA LEU A 37 0.63 0.27 2.04
C LEU A 37 1.91 -0.42 2.55
N ASN A 38 3.07 0.18 2.34
CA ASN A 38 4.38 -0.40 2.66
C ASN A 38 5.25 0.49 3.57
N CYS A 39 4.63 1.41 4.30
CA CYS A 39 5.34 2.22 5.30
C CYS A 39 5.49 1.46 6.61
N ASP A 40 6.50 1.84 7.38
CA ASP A 40 6.77 1.27 8.69
C ASP A 40 5.60 1.50 9.68
N SER A 41 5.43 0.62 10.66
CA SER A 41 4.32 0.69 11.64
C SER A 41 4.38 1.89 12.58
N TYR A 42 5.51 2.60 12.68
CA TYR A 42 5.61 3.87 13.39
C TYR A 42 5.21 5.08 12.52
N ASP A 43 5.09 4.93 11.20
CA ASP A 43 4.66 6.01 10.31
C ASP A 43 3.18 6.34 10.56
N LYS A 44 2.88 7.64 10.73
CA LYS A 44 1.51 8.14 10.99
C LYS A 44 0.52 7.81 9.88
N ASN A 45 1.01 7.64 8.67
CA ASN A 45 0.24 7.34 7.47
C ASN A 45 0.14 5.83 7.20
N SER A 46 0.87 4.99 7.93
CA SER A 46 0.91 3.56 7.65
C SER A 46 -0.41 2.86 7.98
N ILE A 47 -0.83 1.95 7.11
CA ILE A 47 -1.91 1.01 7.42
C ILE A 47 -1.51 0.00 8.50
N TRP A 48 -0.23 -0.04 8.86
CA TRP A 48 0.33 -0.94 9.87
C TRP A 48 0.45 -0.30 11.25
N ASN A 49 0.12 1.00 11.36
CA ASN A 49 0.12 1.72 12.62
C ASN A 49 -1.26 1.60 13.29
N ASN A 50 -1.43 0.64 14.20
CA ASN A 50 -2.68 0.42 14.93
C ASN A 50 -3.11 1.59 15.83
N TYR A 51 -2.21 2.54 16.12
CA TYR A 51 -2.51 3.79 16.82
C TYR A 51 -2.74 4.98 15.87
N GLY A 52 -2.40 4.83 14.58
CA GLY A 52 -2.52 5.87 13.56
C GLY A 52 -3.87 5.89 12.85
N THR A 53 -4.14 6.94 12.08
CA THR A 53 -5.43 7.14 11.41
C THR A 53 -5.82 6.00 10.46
N TYR A 54 -4.83 5.41 9.77
CA TYR A 54 -5.07 4.46 8.67
C TYR A 54 -4.89 2.99 9.06
N GLY A 55 -4.17 2.72 10.15
CA GLY A 55 -4.01 1.37 10.68
C GLY A 55 -4.92 1.04 11.86
N ASN A 56 -5.51 2.04 12.52
CA ASN A 56 -6.42 1.85 13.64
C ASN A 56 -7.78 1.30 13.16
N SER A 57 -8.21 0.16 13.71
CA SER A 57 -9.46 -0.54 13.34
C SER A 57 -10.76 0.17 13.77
N TYR A 58 -10.68 1.29 14.48
CA TYR A 58 -11.82 2.12 14.87
C TYR A 58 -11.95 3.40 14.04
N ASN A 59 -10.95 3.75 13.22
CA ASN A 59 -11.01 4.96 12.41
C ASN A 59 -11.82 4.75 11.13
N THR A 60 -12.61 5.74 10.70
CA THR A 60 -13.46 5.63 9.51
C THR A 60 -12.68 5.59 8.19
N LYS A 61 -11.44 6.11 8.17
CA LYS A 61 -10.53 6.05 7.00
C LYS A 61 -9.69 4.78 6.94
N SER A 62 -9.74 3.93 7.96
CA SER A 62 -8.95 2.71 8.02
C SER A 62 -9.63 1.59 7.23
N ILE A 63 -8.86 0.92 6.38
CA ILE A 63 -9.31 -0.31 5.71
C ILE A 63 -9.49 -1.47 6.70
N TRP A 64 -9.00 -1.36 7.93
CA TRP A 64 -9.16 -2.38 8.98
C TRP A 64 -10.40 -2.18 9.84
N ASN A 65 -11.15 -1.10 9.64
CA ASN A 65 -12.38 -0.86 10.38
C ASN A 65 -13.56 -1.60 9.76
N SER A 66 -13.93 -2.73 10.35
CA SER A 66 -15.06 -3.58 9.94
C SER A 66 -16.43 -2.91 10.01
N TYR A 67 -16.55 -1.71 10.61
CA TYR A 67 -17.77 -0.91 10.62
C TYR A 67 -17.65 0.36 9.77
N GLY A 68 -16.48 0.60 9.16
CA GLY A 68 -16.18 1.78 8.37
C GLY A 68 -16.48 1.63 6.88
N THR A 69 -16.54 2.76 6.19
CA THR A 69 -16.76 2.84 4.74
C THR A 69 -15.72 2.06 3.94
N TYR A 70 -14.47 2.02 4.40
CA TYR A 70 -13.36 1.42 3.65
C TYR A 70 -12.91 0.06 4.18
N GLY A 71 -13.47 -0.42 5.29
CA GLY A 71 -13.08 -1.69 5.90
C GLY A 71 -14.20 -2.70 6.11
N ASN A 72 -15.47 -2.30 5.98
CA ASN A 72 -16.58 -3.27 6.08
C ASN A 72 -16.75 -4.07 4.77
N GLU A 73 -17.16 -5.33 4.88
CA GLU A 73 -17.27 -6.30 3.78
C GLU A 73 -18.44 -6.04 2.81
N TYR A 74 -19.37 -5.14 3.15
CA TYR A 74 -20.54 -4.80 2.34
C TYR A 74 -20.42 -3.46 1.60
N SER A 75 -19.41 -2.63 1.93
CA SER A 75 -19.24 -1.33 1.27
C SER A 75 -18.77 -1.48 -0.16
N SER A 76 -19.29 -0.64 -1.06
CA SER A 76 -18.82 -0.52 -2.44
C SER A 76 -17.40 0.04 -2.56
N TYR A 77 -16.86 0.61 -1.49
CA TYR A 77 -15.52 1.22 -1.42
C TYR A 77 -14.50 0.38 -0.65
N SER A 78 -14.88 -0.80 -0.18
CA SER A 78 -14.02 -1.65 0.63
C SER A 78 -13.19 -2.59 -0.25
N PRO A 79 -11.89 -2.76 0.04
CA PRO A 79 -11.08 -3.78 -0.61
C PRO A 79 -11.50 -5.20 -0.21
N TRP A 80 -12.28 -5.36 0.86
CA TRP A 80 -12.72 -6.66 1.40
C TRP A 80 -14.12 -7.08 0.93
N ASN A 81 -14.79 -6.25 0.11
CA ASN A 81 -16.04 -6.63 -0.52
C ASN A 81 -15.78 -7.23 -1.92
N ASN A 82 -16.14 -8.50 -2.11
CA ASN A 82 -16.02 -9.19 -3.41
C ASN A 82 -16.85 -8.55 -4.53
N TYR A 83 -17.86 -7.75 -4.18
CA TYR A 83 -18.76 -7.08 -5.11
C TYR A 83 -18.60 -5.55 -5.10
N ALA A 84 -17.49 -5.03 -4.54
CA ALA A 84 -17.19 -3.61 -4.55
C ALA A 84 -17.22 -3.03 -5.97
N SER A 85 -18.03 -2.01 -6.20
CA SER A 85 -18.03 -1.29 -7.48
C SER A 85 -16.83 -0.36 -7.62
N ASN A 86 -16.42 0.28 -6.52
CA ASN A 86 -15.36 1.28 -6.47
C ASN A 86 -14.29 0.93 -5.41
N PRO A 87 -13.62 -0.23 -5.53
CA PRO A 87 -12.57 -0.60 -4.58
C PRO A 87 -11.42 0.41 -4.61
N PRO A 88 -10.62 0.50 -3.54
CA PRO A 88 -9.47 1.39 -3.49
C PRO A 88 -8.42 1.05 -4.57
N ILE A 89 -7.60 2.03 -4.91
CA ILE A 89 -6.47 1.88 -5.83
C ILE A 89 -5.15 1.97 -5.08
N VAL A 90 -4.14 1.30 -5.61
CA VAL A 90 -2.76 1.43 -5.18
C VAL A 90 -2.02 2.32 -6.16
N VAL A 91 -1.37 3.36 -5.65
CA VAL A 91 -0.58 4.31 -6.44
C VAL A 91 0.78 4.56 -5.80
N ASP A 92 1.75 5.00 -6.57
CA ASP A 92 2.98 5.55 -6.01
C ASP A 92 2.89 7.07 -5.74
N LYS A 93 3.97 7.64 -5.20
CA LYS A 93 4.10 9.08 -4.94
C LYS A 93 3.99 9.98 -6.18
N ASN A 94 4.22 9.42 -7.37
CA ASN A 94 4.11 10.15 -8.65
C ASN A 94 2.71 9.99 -9.26
N GLY A 95 1.82 9.22 -8.62
CA GLY A 95 0.47 8.92 -9.11
C GLY A 95 0.42 7.77 -10.10
N ASN A 96 1.50 7.01 -10.29
CA ASN A 96 1.48 5.82 -11.15
C ASN A 96 0.55 4.77 -10.53
N PHE A 97 -0.33 4.21 -11.35
CA PHE A 97 -1.33 3.24 -10.93
C PHE A 97 -0.79 1.81 -10.92
N TYR A 98 -0.98 1.09 -9.81
CA TYR A 98 -0.52 -0.29 -9.59
C TYR A 98 -1.66 -1.31 -9.46
N GLY A 99 -2.91 -0.86 -9.60
CA GLY A 99 -4.08 -1.73 -9.62
C GLY A 99 -5.09 -1.40 -8.53
N TYR A 100 -6.26 -2.04 -8.66
CA TYR A 100 -7.30 -2.02 -7.64
C TYR A 100 -6.94 -2.98 -6.50
N LEU A 101 -6.93 -2.47 -5.27
CA LEU A 101 -6.81 -3.29 -4.07
C LEU A 101 -8.20 -3.90 -3.77
N THR A 102 -8.38 -5.18 -4.08
CA THR A 102 -9.68 -5.85 -3.85
C THR A 102 -9.54 -7.35 -3.72
N VAL A 103 -10.36 -7.99 -2.88
CA VAL A 103 -10.51 -9.45 -2.81
C VAL A 103 -11.21 -10.05 -4.03
N ASN A 104 -11.91 -9.24 -4.84
CA ASN A 104 -12.53 -9.70 -6.07
C ASN A 104 -11.45 -10.13 -7.08
N SER A 105 -11.24 -11.45 -7.21
CA SER A 105 -10.23 -12.05 -8.09
C SER A 105 -10.50 -11.83 -9.58
N TYR A 106 -11.73 -11.48 -9.96
CA TYR A 106 -12.13 -11.23 -11.34
C TYR A 106 -12.01 -9.75 -11.74
N LYS A 107 -11.65 -8.85 -10.82
CA LYS A 107 -11.48 -7.42 -11.13
C LYS A 107 -10.32 -7.25 -12.12
N SER A 108 -10.60 -6.64 -13.28
CA SER A 108 -9.56 -6.22 -14.22
C SER A 108 -8.61 -5.24 -13.55
N GLN A 109 -7.31 -5.36 -13.85
CA GLN A 109 -6.24 -4.54 -13.24
C GLN A 109 -6.22 -4.60 -11.71
N ARG A 110 -6.56 -5.75 -11.13
CA ARG A 110 -6.36 -6.00 -9.71
C ARG A 110 -4.88 -5.95 -9.35
N ALA A 111 -4.54 -5.29 -8.25
CA ALA A 111 -3.16 -5.22 -7.76
C ALA A 111 -2.65 -6.64 -7.44
N ASN A 112 -1.48 -7.00 -7.97
CA ASN A 112 -0.94 -8.36 -7.97
C ASN A 112 0.44 -8.50 -7.31
N SER A 113 0.87 -7.49 -6.53
CA SER A 113 2.10 -7.59 -5.74
C SER A 113 2.00 -8.66 -4.65
N SER A 114 3.13 -9.19 -4.19
CA SER A 114 3.15 -10.18 -3.10
C SER A 114 2.48 -9.66 -1.83
N LEU A 115 2.67 -8.37 -1.51
CA LEU A 115 2.03 -7.74 -0.36
C LEU A 115 0.51 -7.66 -0.54
N ALA A 116 0.03 -7.26 -1.72
CA ALA A 116 -1.40 -7.23 -2.00
C ALA A 116 -2.02 -8.63 -1.89
N SER A 117 -1.38 -9.64 -2.49
CA SER A 117 -1.77 -11.05 -2.38
C SER A 117 -1.89 -11.51 -0.93
N LEU A 118 -0.91 -11.16 -0.10
CA LEU A 118 -0.93 -11.46 1.34
C LEU A 118 -2.11 -10.78 2.04
N LEU A 119 -2.39 -9.51 1.73
CA LEU A 119 -3.56 -8.83 2.31
C LEU A 119 -4.85 -9.56 1.96
N TYR A 120 -5.03 -9.97 0.71
CA TYR A 120 -6.26 -10.66 0.29
C TYR A 120 -6.48 -11.97 1.04
N GLU A 121 -5.41 -12.75 1.20
CA GLU A 121 -5.45 -14.05 1.88
C GLU A 121 -5.65 -13.91 3.39
N TYR A 122 -5.03 -12.91 4.02
CA TYR A 122 -4.93 -12.81 5.48
C TYR A 122 -5.67 -11.63 6.11
N HIS A 123 -6.42 -10.81 5.37
CA HIS A 123 -7.08 -9.60 5.90
C HIS A 123 -7.91 -9.87 7.17
N GLU A 124 -8.62 -10.99 7.27
CA GLU A 124 -9.39 -11.35 8.48
C GLU A 124 -8.52 -11.59 9.72
N LEU A 125 -7.30 -12.08 9.53
CA LEU A 125 -6.33 -12.27 10.62
C LEU A 125 -5.56 -10.97 10.91
N ILE A 126 -5.20 -10.22 9.86
CA ILE A 126 -4.51 -8.94 9.99
C ILE A 126 -5.36 -7.93 10.76
N LYS A 127 -6.66 -7.84 10.48
CA LYS A 127 -7.59 -6.95 11.19
C LYS A 127 -7.60 -7.16 12.71
N LYS A 128 -7.34 -8.39 13.17
CA LYS A 128 -7.34 -8.75 14.60
C LYS A 128 -6.04 -8.36 15.31
N ASP A 129 -4.94 -8.27 14.58
CA ASP A 129 -3.61 -7.93 15.13
C ASP A 129 -2.72 -7.28 14.05
N VAL A 130 -3.04 -6.02 13.71
CA VAL A 130 -2.36 -5.28 12.63
C VAL A 130 -0.85 -5.18 12.89
N SER A 131 -0.45 -4.85 14.12
CA SER A 131 0.96 -4.65 14.48
C SER A 131 1.73 -5.96 14.58
N GLY A 132 1.10 -7.05 15.05
CA GLY A 132 1.72 -8.38 15.05
C GLY A 132 1.96 -8.88 13.62
N TRP A 133 1.00 -8.69 12.72
CA TRP A 133 1.17 -9.05 11.31
C TRP A 133 2.23 -8.21 10.60
N TYR A 134 2.35 -6.92 10.90
CA TYR A 134 3.46 -6.11 10.39
C TYR A 134 4.82 -6.76 10.73
N ASN A 135 5.04 -7.13 11.99
CA ASN A 135 6.29 -7.78 12.39
C ASN A 135 6.50 -9.11 11.66
N LYS A 136 5.45 -9.90 11.42
CA LYS A 136 5.56 -11.18 10.69
C LYS A 136 5.91 -11.02 9.21
N ILE A 137 5.49 -9.92 8.59
CA ILE A 137 5.67 -9.68 7.15
C ILE A 137 7.02 -8.99 6.87
N PHE A 138 7.41 -8.04 7.72
CA PHE A 138 8.50 -7.10 7.44
C PHE A 138 9.73 -7.25 8.35
N LYS A 139 9.71 -8.13 9.35
CA LYS A 139 10.84 -8.41 10.25
C LYS A 139 11.16 -9.89 10.31
#